data_AF-A0A232F8F1-F1
#
_entry.id   AF-A0A232F8F1-F1
#
_cell.length_a   1.000
_cell.length_b   1.000
_cell.length_c   1.000
_cell.angle_alpha   90.00
_cell.angle_beta   90.00
_cell.angle_gamma   90.00
#
_symmetry.space_group_name_H-M   'P 1'
#
loop_
_entity.id
_entity.type
_entity.pdbx_description
1 polymer ?
#
loop_
_entity_poly.entity_id
_entity_poly.type
_entity_poly.pdbx_seq_one_letter_code
_entity_poly.pdbx_strand_id
1 'polypeptide(L)'
;MTSLPKVFVFTIACLVLGAAKAEVKTALEKHLDHPDQQLFFSAENLNVNNHRLEGLPYALCKTVKEATSSRLTEMRCKIVVHSQTPPEKSCNISLIAAPSTATTHSRIGNLIKLIKFGSQKAVLLWFEESIVPSVGVFKGKIRSSIVDLTTCQSKEVVLLEEMINSSNIVAYANVIPYEDSFDVIIGFPTAEWYKFSVDSKGRVTENKPGWVKSGHWISQFTSVASGSRSKGYLRFNEEFNFSGRRNLKSEIILIKPDGSQKQLMDQTVTGKKSVSTVHQAISIAFAVNDKTVKIQKFDQEGNSKLHFSVDFDYTIANLLIRNLADGGFLLLTTSKDKPYHVTKLDSSGQRIGHLELGAGFKKNHGVTSYLYSETVALEDDPSGGYCLSSVYSPTIKGQLREESDLDLLVKCFSDSDFFSA
;
A
#
# COMPACT_ATOMS: atom_id res chain seq x y z
N MET A 1 -54.34 16.38 40.06
CA MET A 1 -53.90 15.00 39.79
C MET A 1 -53.49 14.90 38.31
N THR A 2 -52.47 15.62 37.83
CA THR A 2 -51.02 15.26 37.82
C THR A 2 -50.70 13.90 37.17
N SER A 3 -50.85 13.80 35.85
CA SER A 3 -50.29 12.73 35.01
C SER A 3 -48.84 13.01 34.59
N LEU A 4 -48.02 13.53 35.51
CA LEU A 4 -46.62 13.89 35.27
C LEU A 4 -45.58 12.73 35.30
N PRO A 5 -45.87 11.44 35.60
CA PRO A 5 -44.81 10.44 35.65
C PRO A 5 -44.56 9.68 34.32
N LYS A 6 -45.41 9.83 33.29
CA LYS A 6 -45.25 9.07 32.03
C LYS A 6 -44.42 9.79 30.96
N VAL A 7 -44.39 11.12 30.97
CA VAL A 7 -43.59 11.88 29.99
C VAL A 7 -42.10 11.86 30.35
N PHE A 8 -41.76 11.90 31.64
CA PHE A 8 -40.35 11.87 32.08
C PHE A 8 -39.64 10.52 31.82
N VAL A 9 -40.36 9.40 31.90
CA VAL A 9 -39.76 8.07 31.65
C VAL A 9 -39.50 7.85 30.16
N PHE A 10 -40.32 8.40 29.25
CA PHE A 10 -40.05 8.35 27.81
C PHE A 10 -38.89 9.26 27.39
N THR A 11 -38.74 10.45 27.99
CA THR A 11 -37.61 11.33 27.68
C THR A 11 -36.28 10.76 28.18
N ILE A 12 -36.27 10.10 29.35
CA ILE A 12 -35.06 9.42 29.87
C ILE A 12 -34.78 8.13 29.08
N ALA A 13 -35.80 7.38 28.64
CA ALA A 13 -35.59 6.24 27.75
C ALA A 13 -35.01 6.65 26.39
N CYS A 14 -35.45 7.78 25.80
CA CYS A 14 -34.86 8.32 24.58
C CYS A 14 -33.46 8.92 24.79
N LEU A 15 -33.16 9.49 25.97
CA LEU A 15 -31.83 10.00 26.31
C LEU A 15 -30.83 8.88 26.67
N VAL A 16 -31.29 7.75 27.20
CA VAL A 16 -30.45 6.58 27.51
C VAL A 16 -30.31 5.65 26.28
N LEU A 17 -31.29 5.63 25.36
CA LEU A 17 -31.16 4.95 24.05
C LEU A 17 -30.41 5.81 23.01
N GLY A 18 -30.30 7.12 23.21
CA GLY A 18 -29.54 8.04 22.35
C GLY A 18 -28.03 8.02 22.54
N ALA A 19 -27.50 7.17 23.44
CA ALA A 19 -26.06 6.94 23.60
C ALA A 19 -25.65 5.51 23.19
N ALA A 20 -26.47 4.86 22.35
CA ALA A 20 -26.02 3.68 21.63
C ALA A 20 -25.02 4.15 20.56
N LYS A 21 -23.72 4.00 20.84
CA LYS A 21 -22.66 4.15 19.84
C LYS A 21 -23.14 3.50 18.54
N ALA A 22 -23.17 4.25 17.44
CA ALA A 22 -23.41 3.72 16.10
C ALA A 22 -22.65 2.40 15.97
N GLU A 23 -23.37 1.29 15.80
CA GLU A 23 -22.80 -0.05 15.91
C GLU A 23 -22.08 -0.36 14.60
N VAL A 24 -20.86 0.16 14.46
CA VAL A 24 -19.97 -0.12 13.33
C VAL A 24 -19.85 -1.63 13.19
N LYS A 25 -20.31 -2.16 12.05
CA LYS A 25 -20.35 -3.60 11.84
C LYS A 25 -18.97 -4.11 11.43
N THR A 26 -18.33 -4.87 12.30
CA THR A 26 -17.16 -5.67 11.91
C THR A 26 -17.62 -6.74 10.92
N ALA A 27 -17.07 -6.71 9.72
CA ALA A 27 -17.40 -7.66 8.65
C ALA A 27 -16.44 -8.86 8.63
N LEU A 28 -15.18 -8.67 9.05
CA LEU A 28 -14.15 -9.70 9.07
C LEU A 28 -13.11 -9.41 10.14
N GLU A 29 -12.68 -10.45 10.85
CA GLU A 29 -11.48 -10.47 11.68
C GLU A 29 -10.83 -11.85 11.53
N LYS A 30 -9.62 -11.93 10.98
CA LYS A 30 -8.93 -13.20 10.70
C LYS A 30 -7.45 -13.08 11.03
N HIS A 31 -6.94 -14.01 11.84
CA HIS A 31 -5.51 -14.19 12.10
C HIS A 31 -5.02 -15.41 11.32
N LEU A 32 -3.92 -15.25 10.58
CA LEU A 32 -3.29 -16.30 9.79
C LEU A 32 -1.88 -16.52 10.32
N ASP A 33 -1.58 -17.72 10.80
CA ASP A 33 -0.25 -18.05 11.33
C ASP A 33 0.50 -19.00 10.39
N HIS A 34 1.78 -18.69 10.14
CA HIS A 34 2.67 -19.45 9.25
C HIS A 34 4.08 -19.58 9.85
N PRO A 35 4.27 -20.39 10.90
CA PRO A 35 5.53 -20.42 11.68
C PRO A 35 6.74 -20.96 10.90
N ASP A 36 6.52 -21.75 9.84
CA ASP A 36 7.59 -22.42 9.08
C ASP A 36 7.92 -21.74 7.73
N GLN A 37 7.28 -20.62 7.41
CA GLN A 37 7.38 -19.95 6.11
C GLN A 37 7.55 -18.45 6.29
N GLN A 38 8.26 -17.80 5.37
CA GLN A 38 8.37 -16.35 5.33
C GLN A 38 7.19 -15.76 4.58
N LEU A 39 6.47 -14.84 5.21
CA LEU A 39 5.35 -14.13 4.59
C LEU A 39 5.85 -12.88 3.86
N PHE A 40 5.47 -12.78 2.58
CA PHE A 40 5.66 -11.58 1.78
C PHE A 40 4.31 -10.97 1.42
N PHE A 41 4.10 -9.76 1.89
CA PHE A 41 2.92 -8.95 1.61
C PHE A 41 3.36 -7.58 1.10
N SER A 42 2.67 -7.07 0.07
CA SER A 42 2.89 -5.71 -0.45
C SER A 42 1.69 -4.84 -0.11
N ALA A 43 1.94 -3.79 0.68
CA ALA A 43 0.94 -2.83 1.14
C ALA A 43 0.13 -2.22 -0.02
N GLU A 44 0.74 -2.09 -1.20
CA GLU A 44 0.09 -1.56 -2.39
C GLU A 44 -1.12 -2.40 -2.83
N ASN A 45 -1.19 -3.70 -2.48
CA ASN A 45 -2.35 -4.53 -2.78
C ASN A 45 -3.63 -4.04 -2.12
N LEU A 46 -3.57 -3.36 -0.97
CA LEU A 46 -4.77 -2.82 -0.33
C LEU A 46 -5.40 -1.67 -1.12
N ASN A 47 -4.66 -1.07 -2.04
CA ASN A 47 -5.16 -0.02 -2.90
C ASN A 47 -5.62 -0.57 -4.28
N VAL A 48 -5.55 -1.89 -4.49
CA VAL A 48 -5.84 -2.55 -5.77
C VAL A 48 -7.04 -3.49 -5.59
N ASN A 49 -8.26 -2.95 -5.72
CA ASN A 49 -9.53 -3.69 -5.86
C ASN A 49 -9.66 -4.99 -5.02
N ASN A 50 -9.33 -4.93 -3.73
CA ASN A 50 -9.49 -6.06 -2.81
C ASN A 50 -10.61 -5.74 -1.82
N HIS A 51 -11.84 -5.59 -2.33
CA HIS A 51 -13.01 -5.25 -1.53
C HIS A 51 -13.13 -6.18 -0.33
N ARG A 52 -13.10 -5.60 0.88
CA ARG A 52 -13.16 -6.36 2.13
C ARG A 52 -12.09 -7.46 2.20
N LEU A 53 -10.91 -7.18 1.64
CA LEU A 53 -9.75 -8.07 1.53
C LEU A 53 -9.97 -9.31 0.66
N GLU A 54 -11.14 -9.47 0.03
CA GLU A 54 -11.40 -10.59 -0.88
C GLU A 54 -10.48 -10.48 -2.10
N GLY A 55 -9.69 -11.53 -2.35
CA GLY A 55 -8.75 -11.55 -3.44
C GLY A 55 -7.36 -10.97 -3.12
N LEU A 56 -7.09 -10.60 -1.86
CA LEU A 56 -5.80 -10.07 -1.41
C LEU A 56 -4.67 -11.12 -1.60
N PRO A 57 -3.63 -10.82 -2.38
CA PRO A 57 -2.53 -11.76 -2.59
C PRO A 57 -1.45 -11.63 -1.49
N TYR A 58 -0.91 -12.76 -1.05
CA TYR A 58 0.30 -12.84 -0.24
C TYR A 58 1.14 -14.06 -0.66
N ALA A 59 2.44 -14.08 -0.37
CA ALA A 59 3.30 -15.22 -0.65
C ALA A 59 3.84 -15.84 0.64
N LEU A 60 3.84 -17.16 0.69
CA LEU A 60 4.48 -17.94 1.75
C LEU A 60 5.70 -18.64 1.15
N CYS A 61 6.89 -18.19 1.49
CA CYS A 61 8.12 -18.66 0.89
C CYS A 61 8.98 -19.44 1.88
N LYS A 62 9.67 -20.46 1.37
CA LYS A 62 10.66 -21.24 2.11
C LYS A 62 11.94 -21.34 1.30
N THR A 63 13.06 -21.06 1.95
CA THR A 63 14.38 -21.32 1.39
C THR A 63 14.60 -22.82 1.28
N VAL A 64 14.98 -23.29 0.09
CA VAL A 64 15.14 -24.73 -0.18
C VAL A 64 16.60 -25.15 -0.26
N LYS A 65 17.45 -24.28 -0.80
CA LYS A 65 18.88 -24.57 -0.95
C LYS A 65 19.72 -23.38 -0.51
N GLU A 66 20.39 -23.55 0.61
CA GLU A 66 21.50 -22.71 1.04
C GLU A 66 22.81 -23.30 0.52
N ALA A 67 23.45 -22.67 -0.46
CA ALA A 67 24.82 -23.02 -0.79
C ALA A 67 25.74 -22.39 0.28
N THR A 68 26.13 -23.16 1.30
CA THR A 68 27.08 -22.79 2.36
C THR A 68 26.83 -21.42 3.02
N SER A 69 26.10 -21.47 4.15
CA SER A 69 25.91 -20.48 5.23
C SER A 69 25.53 -19.03 4.92
N SER A 70 25.29 -18.61 3.67
CA SER A 70 24.85 -17.22 3.39
C SER A 70 24.18 -16.97 2.03
N ARG A 71 23.90 -18.00 1.22
CA ARG A 71 23.50 -17.81 -0.19
C ARG A 71 22.20 -18.53 -0.52
N LEU A 72 21.14 -17.75 -0.71
CA LEU A 72 19.80 -18.18 -1.12
C LEU A 72 19.77 -18.38 -2.64
N THR A 73 19.91 -19.60 -3.13
CA THR A 73 19.90 -19.87 -4.58
C THR A 73 18.53 -20.32 -5.10
N GLU A 74 17.72 -20.94 -4.25
CA GLU A 74 16.36 -21.39 -4.57
C GLU A 74 15.41 -21.05 -3.41
N MET A 75 14.27 -20.45 -3.76
CA MET A 75 13.18 -20.17 -2.86
C MET A 75 11.88 -20.72 -3.46
N ARG A 76 11.14 -21.51 -2.69
CA ARG A 76 9.81 -21.98 -3.09
C ARG A 76 8.76 -21.13 -2.42
N CYS A 77 7.90 -20.53 -3.21
CA CYS A 77 6.84 -19.65 -2.75
C CYS A 77 5.48 -20.24 -3.11
N LYS A 78 4.56 -20.24 -2.16
CA LYS A 78 3.14 -20.46 -2.38
C LYS A 78 2.46 -19.10 -2.42
N ILE A 79 2.04 -18.67 -3.61
CA ILE A 79 1.20 -17.47 -3.75
C ILE A 79 -0.21 -17.87 -3.36
N VAL A 80 -0.76 -17.18 -2.36
CA VAL A 80 -2.11 -17.40 -1.85
C VAL A 80 -2.95 -16.16 -2.17
N VAL A 81 -4.20 -16.41 -2.54
CA VAL A 81 -5.23 -15.38 -2.73
C VAL A 81 -6.23 -15.55 -1.60
N HIS A 82 -6.28 -14.59 -0.70
CA HIS A 82 -7.20 -14.63 0.42
C HIS A 82 -8.65 -14.70 -0.07
N SER A 83 -9.43 -15.56 0.56
CA SER A 83 -10.88 -15.61 0.43
C SER A 83 -11.51 -15.75 1.81
N GLN A 84 -12.66 -15.11 1.99
CA GLN A 84 -13.49 -15.25 3.19
C GLN A 84 -14.09 -16.67 3.29
N THR A 85 -14.30 -17.34 2.15
CA THR A 85 -14.80 -18.72 2.11
C THR A 85 -13.71 -19.69 1.69
N PRO A 86 -13.38 -20.71 2.50
CA PRO A 86 -12.48 -21.78 2.09
C PRO A 86 -13.05 -22.58 0.89
N PRO A 87 -12.18 -23.19 0.05
CA PRO A 87 -10.73 -23.17 0.11
C PRO A 87 -10.13 -21.92 -0.56
N GLU A 88 -9.04 -21.41 0.01
CA GLU A 88 -8.26 -20.34 -0.63
C GLU A 88 -7.52 -20.88 -1.88
N LYS A 89 -7.47 -20.06 -2.93
CA LYS A 89 -6.71 -20.40 -4.13
C LYS A 89 -5.23 -20.17 -3.88
N SER A 90 -4.40 -21.10 -4.32
CA SER A 90 -2.96 -20.97 -4.20
C SER A 90 -2.19 -21.65 -5.31
N CYS A 91 -1.06 -21.06 -5.69
CA CYS A 91 -0.16 -21.59 -6.71
C CYS A 91 1.27 -21.64 -6.18
N ASN A 92 1.96 -22.76 -6.42
CA ASN A 92 3.36 -22.94 -6.06
C ASN A 92 4.26 -22.46 -7.20
N ILE A 93 5.27 -21.66 -6.86
CA ILE A 93 6.32 -21.23 -7.78
C ILE A 93 7.70 -21.40 -7.14
N SER A 94 8.71 -21.55 -7.98
CA SER A 94 10.10 -21.60 -7.57
C SER A 94 10.85 -20.42 -8.16
N LEU A 95 11.54 -19.68 -7.32
CA LEU A 95 12.50 -18.65 -7.73
C LEU A 95 13.88 -19.30 -7.70
N ILE A 96 14.58 -19.21 -8.83
CA ILE A 96 15.88 -19.86 -9.00
C ILE A 96 16.86 -18.80 -9.52
N ALA A 97 17.82 -18.43 -8.68
CA ALA A 97 18.94 -17.60 -9.09
C ALA A 97 19.86 -18.39 -10.04
N ALA A 98 20.65 -17.71 -10.86
CA ALA A 98 21.60 -18.37 -11.74
C ALA A 98 22.58 -19.25 -10.93
N PRO A 99 23.09 -20.36 -11.50
CA PRO A 99 24.09 -21.16 -10.84
C PRO A 99 25.33 -20.33 -10.49
N SER A 100 25.79 -20.43 -9.24
CA SER A 100 27.07 -19.84 -8.86
C SER A 100 28.22 -20.56 -9.57
N THR A 101 29.16 -19.80 -10.12
CA THR A 101 30.39 -20.30 -10.74
C THR A 101 31.59 -20.10 -9.80
N ALA A 102 32.77 -20.54 -10.22
CA ALA A 102 34.02 -20.31 -9.49
C ALA A 102 34.34 -18.81 -9.30
N THR A 103 33.86 -17.95 -10.20
CA THR A 103 34.18 -16.51 -10.21
C THR A 103 33.00 -15.62 -9.84
N THR A 104 31.77 -16.14 -9.89
CA THR A 104 30.54 -15.36 -9.65
C THR A 104 29.60 -16.10 -8.73
N HIS A 105 29.03 -15.40 -7.76
CA HIS A 105 28.12 -15.96 -6.77
C HIS A 105 26.76 -15.30 -6.88
N SER A 106 25.74 -16.06 -7.30
CA SER A 106 24.37 -15.57 -7.44
C SER A 106 23.49 -15.95 -6.26
N ARG A 107 22.58 -15.07 -5.85
CA ARG A 107 21.57 -15.29 -4.83
C ARG A 107 20.29 -14.47 -5.10
N ILE A 108 19.18 -14.88 -4.49
CA ILE A 108 17.96 -14.08 -4.41
C ILE A 108 18.19 -12.98 -3.37
N GLY A 109 18.00 -11.72 -3.78
CA GLY A 109 18.14 -10.54 -2.93
C GLY A 109 16.88 -10.22 -2.12
N ASN A 110 16.93 -9.13 -1.36
CA ASN A 110 15.89 -8.78 -0.38
C ASN A 110 14.64 -8.13 -0.98
N LEU A 111 14.66 -7.75 -2.26
CA LEU A 111 13.50 -7.17 -2.91
C LEU A 111 12.60 -8.30 -3.42
N ILE A 112 11.47 -8.51 -2.74
CA ILE A 112 10.36 -9.35 -3.21
C ILE A 112 9.07 -8.53 -3.05
N LYS A 113 8.35 -8.29 -4.15
CA LYS A 113 7.05 -7.61 -4.15
C LYS A 113 6.03 -8.46 -4.89
N LEU A 114 4.85 -8.65 -4.31
CA LEU A 114 3.76 -9.40 -4.91
C LEU A 114 2.60 -8.44 -5.17
N ILE A 115 2.19 -8.31 -6.42
CA ILE A 115 1.03 -7.48 -6.80
C ILE A 115 0.07 -8.28 -7.67
N LYS A 116 -1.21 -8.23 -7.36
CA LYS A 116 -2.27 -8.77 -8.23
C LYS A 116 -2.60 -7.80 -9.35
N PHE A 117 -2.85 -8.31 -10.54
CA PHE A 117 -3.30 -7.52 -11.68
C PHE A 117 -4.34 -8.30 -12.50
N GLY A 118 -5.35 -7.59 -12.99
CA GLY A 118 -6.59 -8.20 -13.45
C GLY A 118 -7.25 -9.11 -12.39
N SER A 119 -8.20 -9.92 -12.84
CA SER A 119 -8.95 -10.82 -11.94
C SER A 119 -8.22 -12.12 -11.59
N GLN A 120 -7.26 -12.56 -12.41
CA GLN A 120 -6.70 -13.92 -12.35
C GLN A 120 -5.18 -14.01 -12.39
N LYS A 121 -4.45 -12.89 -12.27
CA LYS A 121 -2.99 -12.91 -12.36
C LYS A 121 -2.33 -12.18 -11.21
N ALA A 122 -1.12 -12.62 -10.89
CA ALA A 122 -0.24 -11.92 -9.97
C ALA A 122 1.16 -11.85 -10.55
N VAL A 123 1.90 -10.82 -10.17
CA VAL A 123 3.32 -10.67 -10.47
C VAL A 123 4.10 -10.66 -9.17
N LEU A 124 5.10 -11.54 -9.11
CA LEU A 124 6.14 -11.49 -8.09
C LEU A 124 7.38 -10.84 -8.71
N LEU A 125 7.66 -9.59 -8.33
CA LEU A 125 8.90 -8.91 -8.68
C LEU A 125 9.97 -9.31 -7.68
N TRP A 126 11.13 -9.75 -8.18
CA TRP A 126 12.24 -10.15 -7.32
C TRP A 126 13.60 -9.76 -7.90
N PHE A 127 14.58 -9.62 -7.01
CA PHE A 127 15.93 -9.23 -7.38
C PHE A 127 16.89 -10.42 -7.25
N GLU A 128 17.72 -10.62 -8.27
CA GLU A 128 18.86 -11.52 -8.21
C GLU A 128 20.13 -10.70 -8.07
N GLU A 129 20.95 -11.07 -7.09
CA GLU A 129 22.26 -10.49 -6.83
C GLU A 129 23.34 -11.46 -7.27
N SER A 130 24.29 -10.98 -8.08
CA SER A 130 25.49 -11.70 -8.48
C SER A 130 26.73 -10.94 -8.00
N ILE A 131 27.57 -11.59 -7.21
CA ILE A 131 28.78 -11.01 -6.63
C ILE A 131 29.99 -11.62 -7.33
N VAL A 132 30.91 -10.80 -7.84
CA VAL A 132 32.20 -11.24 -8.38
C VAL A 132 33.29 -10.93 -7.34
N PRO A 133 33.69 -11.90 -6.49
CA PRO A 133 34.48 -11.61 -5.28
C PRO A 133 35.86 -11.02 -5.57
N SER A 134 36.49 -11.45 -6.67
CA SER A 134 37.85 -11.03 -7.04
C SER A 134 37.99 -9.54 -7.34
N VAL A 135 36.90 -8.88 -7.75
CA VAL A 135 36.88 -7.47 -8.16
C VAL A 135 35.89 -6.64 -7.33
N GLY A 136 35.21 -7.24 -6.34
CA GLY A 136 34.21 -6.56 -5.53
C GLY A 136 33.02 -6.00 -6.32
N VAL A 137 32.75 -6.54 -7.51
CA VAL A 137 31.67 -6.07 -8.39
C VAL A 137 30.37 -6.75 -8.00
N PHE A 138 29.35 -5.94 -7.72
CA PHE A 138 27.98 -6.38 -7.55
C PHE A 138 27.23 -6.18 -8.86
N LYS A 139 26.56 -7.24 -9.29
CA LYS A 139 25.66 -7.26 -10.43
C LYS A 139 24.26 -7.59 -9.95
N GLY A 140 23.28 -6.94 -10.55
CA GLY A 140 21.87 -7.10 -10.19
C GLY A 140 21.03 -7.42 -11.42
N LYS A 141 20.13 -8.40 -11.30
CA LYS A 141 19.07 -8.65 -12.27
C LYS A 141 17.71 -8.41 -11.64
N ILE A 142 16.82 -7.75 -12.37
CA ILE A 142 15.44 -7.58 -11.93
C ILE A 142 14.57 -8.52 -12.75
N ARG A 143 13.90 -9.43 -12.04
CA ARG A 143 13.06 -10.46 -12.61
C ARG A 143 11.63 -10.29 -12.14
N SER A 144 10.70 -10.72 -12.98
CA SER A 144 9.28 -10.79 -12.64
C SER A 144 8.75 -12.16 -12.98
N SER A 145 8.11 -12.81 -12.02
CA SER A 145 7.42 -14.08 -12.20
C SER A 145 5.92 -13.78 -12.28
N ILE A 146 5.36 -13.90 -13.48
CA ILE A 146 3.93 -13.72 -13.72
C ILE A 146 3.26 -15.07 -13.52
N VAL A 147 2.24 -15.10 -12.67
CA VAL A 147 1.52 -16.31 -12.29
C VAL A 147 0.06 -16.16 -12.67
N ASP A 148 -0.44 -17.13 -13.41
CA ASP A 148 -1.87 -17.31 -13.66
C ASP A 148 -2.47 -18.07 -12.47
N LEU A 149 -3.31 -17.39 -11.69
CA LEU A 149 -3.87 -17.90 -10.43
C LEU A 149 -4.96 -18.96 -10.64
N THR A 150 -5.43 -19.14 -11.89
CA THR A 150 -6.43 -20.14 -12.24
C THR A 150 -5.77 -21.45 -12.67
N THR A 151 -4.72 -21.35 -13.49
CA THR A 151 -4.02 -22.53 -14.06
C THR A 151 -2.76 -22.90 -13.29
N CYS A 152 -2.30 -22.02 -12.38
CA CYS A 152 -1.01 -22.09 -11.70
C CYS A 152 0.20 -22.19 -12.64
N GLN A 153 0.04 -21.78 -13.90
CA GLN A 153 1.16 -21.62 -14.80
C GLN A 153 1.90 -20.33 -14.48
N SER A 154 3.23 -20.41 -14.44
CA SER A 154 4.09 -19.25 -14.23
C SER A 154 5.00 -19.03 -15.42
N LYS A 155 5.22 -17.76 -15.77
CA LYS A 155 6.23 -17.35 -16.73
C LYS A 155 7.15 -16.33 -16.09
N GLU A 156 8.44 -16.55 -16.22
CA GLU A 156 9.44 -15.59 -15.79
C GLU A 156 9.80 -14.63 -16.93
N VAL A 157 10.04 -13.37 -16.57
CA VAL A 157 10.46 -12.30 -17.46
C VAL A 157 11.61 -11.55 -16.81
N VAL A 158 12.73 -11.46 -17.50
CA VAL A 158 13.85 -10.61 -17.08
C VAL A 158 13.57 -9.18 -17.56
N LEU A 159 13.44 -8.26 -16.62
CA LEU A 159 13.23 -6.83 -16.93
C LEU A 159 14.56 -6.12 -17.16
N LEU A 160 15.59 -6.52 -16.41
CA LEU A 160 16.93 -5.97 -16.50
C LEU A 160 17.96 -7.09 -16.31
N GLU A 161 18.80 -7.31 -17.34
CA GLU A 161 19.77 -8.41 -17.37
C GLU A 161 21.04 -8.14 -16.57
N GLU A 162 21.50 -6.88 -16.47
CA GLU A 162 22.73 -6.59 -15.76
C GLU A 162 22.84 -5.12 -15.35
N MET A 163 22.96 -4.87 -14.04
CA MET A 163 23.53 -3.63 -13.51
C MET A 163 24.99 -3.83 -13.18
N ILE A 164 25.87 -2.93 -13.64
CA ILE A 164 27.28 -2.94 -13.25
C ILE A 164 27.53 -1.70 -12.39
N ASN A 165 27.41 -1.83 -11.06
CA ASN A 165 28.14 -0.96 -10.13
C ASN A 165 28.03 -1.44 -8.68
N SER A 166 29.13 -1.35 -7.93
CA SER A 166 29.25 -1.76 -6.53
C SER A 166 28.36 -0.96 -5.55
N SER A 167 27.72 0.11 -6.02
CA SER A 167 26.89 1.04 -5.24
C SER A 167 25.42 1.11 -5.68
N ASN A 168 25.02 0.42 -6.76
CA ASN A 168 23.66 0.47 -7.32
C ASN A 168 22.80 -0.71 -6.85
N ILE A 169 22.60 -0.82 -5.54
CA ILE A 169 21.52 -1.64 -4.99
C ILE A 169 20.20 -1.01 -5.48
N VAL A 170 19.24 -1.83 -5.94
CA VAL A 170 17.89 -1.34 -6.26
C VAL A 170 17.36 -0.59 -5.05
N ALA A 171 17.19 0.72 -5.20
CA ALA A 171 16.77 1.59 -4.11
C ALA A 171 15.32 1.33 -3.76
N TYR A 172 14.50 1.20 -4.80
CA TYR A 172 13.07 1.07 -4.70
C TYR A 172 12.48 0.55 -6.01
N ALA A 173 11.40 -0.21 -5.92
CA ALA A 173 10.63 -0.64 -7.08
C ALA A 173 9.14 -0.48 -6.78
N ASN A 174 8.38 0.01 -7.76
CA ASN A 174 6.93 0.10 -7.71
C ASN A 174 6.36 -0.75 -8.84
N VAL A 175 5.28 -1.46 -8.57
CA VAL A 175 4.53 -2.21 -9.59
C VAL A 175 3.14 -1.62 -9.64
N ILE A 176 2.73 -1.15 -10.82
CA ILE A 176 1.44 -0.50 -11.05
C ILE A 176 0.61 -1.42 -11.93
N PRO A 177 -0.42 -2.08 -11.36
CA PRO A 177 -1.22 -3.04 -12.10
C PRO A 177 -2.30 -2.37 -12.96
N TYR A 178 -2.61 -3.00 -14.08
CA TYR A 178 -3.76 -2.75 -14.95
C TYR A 178 -4.49 -4.08 -15.20
N GLU A 179 -5.59 -4.05 -15.94
CA GLU A 179 -6.41 -5.25 -16.16
C GLU A 179 -5.64 -6.37 -16.88
N ASP A 180 -4.85 -6.02 -17.90
CA ASP A 180 -4.18 -6.98 -18.79
C ASP A 180 -2.66 -6.82 -18.85
N SER A 181 -2.10 -6.00 -17.96
CA SER A 181 -0.71 -5.57 -18.01
C SER A 181 -0.30 -4.89 -16.71
N PHE A 182 0.99 -4.59 -16.56
CA PHE A 182 1.50 -3.84 -15.42
C PHE A 182 2.73 -3.02 -15.83
N ASP A 183 3.00 -1.96 -15.08
CA ASP A 183 4.25 -1.22 -15.20
C ASP A 183 5.14 -1.49 -13.99
N VAL A 184 6.44 -1.54 -14.22
CA VAL A 184 7.47 -1.63 -13.18
C VAL A 184 8.32 -0.38 -13.25
N ILE A 185 8.35 0.39 -12.17
CA ILE A 185 9.12 1.62 -12.04
C ILE A 185 10.22 1.38 -11.01
N ILE A 186 11.47 1.43 -11.45
CA ILE A 186 12.65 1.12 -10.63
C ILE A 186 13.51 2.37 -10.46
N GLY A 187 13.85 2.68 -9.22
CA GLY A 187 14.73 3.79 -8.87
C GLY A 187 16.14 3.29 -8.61
N PHE A 188 17.12 4.01 -9.15
CA PHE A 188 18.54 3.76 -8.89
C PHE A 188 19.13 4.88 -8.02
N PRO A 189 20.21 4.62 -7.27
CA PRO A 189 20.93 5.63 -6.50
C PRO A 189 21.43 6.83 -7.32
N THR A 190 21.54 6.69 -8.64
CA THR A 190 21.82 7.78 -9.59
C THR A 190 20.68 8.80 -9.72
N ALA A 191 19.57 8.61 -8.99
CA ALA A 191 18.34 9.40 -9.05
C ALA A 191 17.66 9.42 -10.44
N GLU A 192 17.93 8.38 -11.23
CA GLU A 192 17.22 8.06 -12.46
C GLU A 192 16.20 6.94 -12.20
N TRP A 193 15.03 7.09 -12.80
CA TRP A 193 13.94 6.13 -12.71
C TRP A 193 13.71 5.47 -14.05
N TYR A 194 13.68 4.14 -14.06
CA TYR A 194 13.46 3.34 -15.27
C TYR A 194 12.05 2.82 -15.23
N LYS A 195 11.39 2.78 -16.39
CA LYS A 195 10.03 2.25 -16.53
C LYS A 195 10.02 1.09 -17.51
N PHE A 196 9.44 -0.03 -17.09
CA PHE A 196 9.14 -1.17 -17.93
C PHE A 196 7.64 -1.36 -17.98
N SER A 197 7.08 -1.60 -19.16
CA SER A 197 5.69 -2.04 -19.30
C SER A 197 5.67 -3.48 -19.77
N VAL A 198 4.90 -4.32 -19.09
CA VAL A 198 4.82 -5.76 -19.35
C VAL A 198 3.37 -6.13 -19.60
N ASP A 199 3.12 -6.89 -20.66
CA ASP A 199 1.79 -7.43 -20.94
C ASP A 199 1.47 -8.69 -20.11
N SER A 200 0.21 -9.10 -20.09
CA SER A 200 -0.24 -10.30 -19.37
C SER A 200 0.36 -11.62 -19.87
N LYS A 201 1.06 -11.62 -21.02
CA LYS A 201 1.79 -12.77 -21.57
C LYS A 201 3.28 -12.73 -21.19
N GLY A 202 3.71 -11.75 -20.40
CA GLY A 202 5.10 -11.58 -20.01
C GLY A 202 6.00 -11.15 -21.15
N ARG A 203 5.52 -10.30 -22.06
CA ARG A 203 6.35 -9.58 -23.02
C ARG A 203 6.56 -8.16 -22.52
N VAL A 204 7.81 -7.72 -22.52
CA VAL A 204 8.14 -6.31 -22.26
C VAL A 204 7.73 -5.50 -23.49
N THR A 205 6.69 -4.70 -23.37
CA THR A 205 6.15 -3.88 -24.47
C THR A 205 6.77 -2.49 -24.52
N GLU A 206 7.34 -2.02 -23.40
CA GLU A 206 8.03 -0.73 -23.32
C GLU A 206 9.20 -0.85 -22.34
N ASN A 207 10.34 -0.26 -22.68
CA ASN A 207 11.50 -0.11 -21.82
C ASN A 207 12.05 1.32 -21.96
N LYS A 208 11.91 2.12 -20.90
CA LYS A 208 12.34 3.51 -20.83
C LYS A 208 13.40 3.65 -19.73
N PRO A 209 14.68 3.39 -20.02
CA PRO A 209 15.76 3.73 -19.10
C PRO A 209 15.83 5.24 -18.93
N GLY A 210 16.10 5.71 -17.70
CA GLY A 210 16.16 7.14 -17.39
C GLY A 210 14.88 7.90 -17.71
N TRP A 211 13.72 7.24 -17.68
CA TRP A 211 12.40 7.82 -17.95
C TRP A 211 12.18 9.14 -17.22
N VAL A 212 12.58 9.21 -15.95
CA VAL A 212 12.49 10.42 -15.14
C VAL A 212 13.73 10.60 -14.28
N LYS A 213 14.26 11.83 -14.23
CA LYS A 213 15.27 12.26 -13.25
C LYS A 213 14.57 12.95 -12.09
N SER A 214 14.90 12.61 -10.85
CA SER A 214 14.20 13.18 -9.68
C SER A 214 15.12 13.80 -8.63
N GLY A 215 16.44 13.63 -8.67
CA GLY A 215 17.32 13.98 -7.54
C GLY A 215 17.08 13.14 -6.27
N HIS A 216 16.00 12.35 -6.21
CA HIS A 216 15.60 11.49 -5.10
C HIS A 216 15.55 10.02 -5.54
N TRP A 217 16.37 9.19 -4.92
CA TRP A 217 16.46 7.77 -5.24
C TRP A 217 15.41 6.91 -4.52
N ILE A 218 14.68 7.47 -3.54
CA ILE A 218 13.55 6.82 -2.85
C ILE A 218 12.26 7.60 -3.15
N SER A 219 11.38 6.98 -3.93
CA SER A 219 10.06 7.52 -4.23
C SER A 219 9.03 6.40 -4.40
N GLN A 220 7.82 6.66 -3.92
CA GLN A 220 6.65 5.82 -4.19
C GLN A 220 5.94 6.32 -5.44
N PHE A 221 5.34 5.40 -6.19
CA PHE A 221 4.55 5.71 -7.37
C PHE A 221 3.17 5.06 -7.29
N THR A 222 2.13 5.81 -7.64
CA THR A 222 0.78 5.28 -7.83
C THR A 222 0.16 5.79 -9.12
N SER A 223 -0.85 5.10 -9.64
CA SER A 223 -1.59 5.53 -10.82
C SER A 223 -2.51 6.71 -10.48
N VAL A 224 -2.61 7.67 -11.41
CA VAL A 224 -3.57 8.80 -11.30
C VAL A 224 -5.02 8.34 -11.50
N ALA A 225 -5.20 7.26 -12.25
CA ALA A 225 -6.48 6.65 -12.50
C ALA A 225 -6.29 5.14 -12.51
N SER A 226 -7.03 4.44 -11.66
CA SER A 226 -7.00 2.98 -11.60
C SER A 226 -7.27 2.40 -12.98
N GLY A 227 -6.44 1.45 -13.41
CA GLY A 227 -6.59 0.79 -14.71
C GLY A 227 -6.19 1.62 -15.94
N SER A 228 -5.74 2.88 -15.80
CA SER A 228 -5.47 3.75 -16.95
C SER A 228 -4.04 4.30 -17.00
N ARG A 229 -3.22 3.70 -17.87
CA ARG A 229 -1.85 4.16 -18.20
C ARG A 229 -1.79 5.59 -18.70
N SER A 230 -2.76 6.01 -19.52
CA SER A 230 -2.72 7.29 -20.24
C SER A 230 -2.78 8.52 -19.34
N LYS A 231 -3.29 8.37 -18.11
CA LYS A 231 -3.47 9.48 -17.17
C LYS A 231 -2.18 9.84 -16.41
N GLY A 232 -1.22 8.92 -16.39
CA GLY A 232 0.07 9.09 -15.74
C GLY A 232 0.10 8.61 -14.30
N TYR A 233 1.09 9.09 -13.55
CA TYR A 233 1.50 8.59 -12.25
C TYR A 233 1.68 9.74 -11.27
N LEU A 234 1.44 9.50 -10.00
CA LEU A 234 1.87 10.37 -8.92
C LEU A 234 3.14 9.81 -8.31
N ARG A 235 4.19 10.63 -8.26
CA ARG A 235 5.43 10.35 -7.56
C ARG A 235 5.44 11.06 -6.22
N PHE A 236 5.76 10.32 -5.17
CA PHE A 236 5.96 10.83 -3.82
C PHE A 236 7.44 10.77 -3.48
N ASN A 237 8.07 11.92 -3.31
CA ASN A 237 9.44 11.98 -2.83
C ASN A 237 9.43 11.92 -1.29
N GLU A 238 10.31 11.09 -0.71
CA GLU A 238 10.59 11.09 0.72
C GLU A 238 12.08 11.35 0.94
N GLU A 239 12.41 12.50 1.50
CA GLU A 239 13.78 12.80 1.91
C GLU A 239 14.10 12.21 3.30
N PHE A 240 15.15 11.40 3.36
CA PHE A 240 15.79 11.00 4.60
C PHE A 240 17.08 11.79 4.77
N ASN A 241 17.24 12.49 5.89
CA ASN A 241 18.53 13.06 6.22
C ASN A 241 19.41 11.96 6.84
N PHE A 242 20.69 11.86 6.44
CA PHE A 242 21.65 10.85 6.90
C PHE A 242 21.85 10.83 8.43
N SER A 243 21.43 11.87 9.13
CA SER A 243 21.41 11.97 10.60
C SER A 243 20.19 11.32 11.26
N GLY A 244 19.34 10.61 10.51
CA GLY A 244 18.12 9.97 11.02
C GLY A 244 16.99 10.96 11.37
N ARG A 245 17.22 12.28 11.25
CA ARG A 245 16.16 13.28 11.40
C ARG A 245 15.35 13.35 10.11
N ARG A 246 14.04 13.09 10.22
CA ARG A 246 13.05 13.25 9.16
C ARG A 246 12.87 14.73 8.80
N ASN A 247 13.76 15.29 7.98
CA ASN A 247 13.45 16.51 7.25
C ASN A 247 12.77 16.07 5.95
N LEU A 248 11.46 15.82 6.02
CA LEU A 248 10.68 15.37 4.88
C LEU A 248 10.34 16.58 4.00
N LYS A 249 11.20 16.95 3.05
CA LYS A 249 10.66 17.66 1.88
C LYS A 249 9.84 16.62 1.12
N SER A 250 8.52 16.73 1.22
CA SER A 250 7.59 15.85 0.49
C SER A 250 7.10 16.58 -0.74
N GLU A 251 7.64 16.21 -1.89
CA GLU A 251 7.13 16.67 -3.18
C GLU A 251 6.15 15.65 -3.73
N ILE A 252 5.06 16.15 -4.32
CA ILE A 252 4.10 15.34 -5.06
C ILE A 252 4.05 15.84 -6.49
N ILE A 253 4.42 14.96 -7.41
CA ILE A 253 4.61 15.30 -8.82
C ILE A 253 3.76 14.37 -9.67
N LEU A 254 2.97 14.97 -10.54
CA LEU A 254 2.25 14.29 -11.61
C LEU A 254 3.22 14.06 -12.77
N ILE A 255 3.37 12.80 -13.17
CA ILE A 255 4.25 12.37 -14.25
C ILE A 255 3.39 11.74 -15.34
N LYS A 256 3.42 12.32 -16.54
CA LYS A 256 2.70 11.77 -17.69
C LYS A 256 3.49 10.62 -18.33
N PRO A 257 2.85 9.76 -19.15
CA PRO A 257 3.52 8.58 -19.73
C PRO A 257 4.75 8.88 -20.59
N ASP A 258 4.81 10.08 -21.17
CA ASP A 258 5.94 10.61 -21.92
C ASP A 258 7.12 11.07 -21.03
N GLY A 259 6.93 11.12 -19.72
CA GLY A 259 7.93 11.58 -18.75
C GLY A 259 7.82 13.07 -18.40
N SER A 260 6.88 13.80 -19.01
CA SER A 260 6.62 15.19 -18.63
C SER A 260 6.10 15.27 -17.19
N GLN A 261 6.56 16.28 -16.44
CA GLN A 261 6.32 16.42 -15.01
C GLN A 261 5.57 17.71 -14.73
N LYS A 262 4.56 17.64 -13.86
CA LYS A 262 3.84 18.78 -13.31
C LYS A 262 3.85 18.65 -11.79
N GLN A 263 4.45 19.61 -11.12
CA GLN A 263 4.46 19.65 -9.67
C GLN A 263 3.05 19.99 -9.17
N LEU A 264 2.50 19.13 -8.30
CA LEU A 264 1.22 19.39 -7.66
C LEU A 264 1.42 20.05 -6.29
N MET A 265 2.53 19.75 -5.63
CA MET A 265 2.82 20.24 -4.29
C MET A 265 4.34 20.42 -4.09
N ASP A 266 4.73 21.63 -3.64
CA ASP A 266 6.12 22.02 -3.32
C ASP A 266 6.23 22.58 -1.90
N GLN A 267 5.66 21.89 -0.91
CA GLN A 267 5.77 22.35 0.48
C GLN A 267 6.65 21.39 1.27
N THR A 268 7.50 21.97 2.12
CA THR A 268 8.17 21.23 3.20
C THR A 268 7.11 20.80 4.20
N VAL A 269 6.47 19.67 3.93
CA VAL A 269 5.54 19.03 4.86
C VAL A 269 6.36 18.19 5.82
N THR A 270 6.62 18.73 7.00
CA THR A 270 7.23 17.99 8.11
C THR A 270 6.28 16.95 8.74
N GLY A 271 5.08 16.77 8.17
CA GLY A 271 3.98 15.97 8.70
C GLY A 271 3.54 14.81 7.80
N LYS A 272 2.43 14.20 8.21
CA LYS A 272 1.83 13.00 7.59
C LYS A 272 1.08 13.39 6.33
N LYS A 273 1.12 12.54 5.30
CA LYS A 273 0.46 12.76 4.01
C LYS A 273 -0.33 11.53 3.58
N SER A 274 -1.38 11.76 2.81
CA SER A 274 -2.14 10.73 2.13
C SER A 274 -2.68 11.26 0.81
N VAL A 275 -2.83 10.36 -0.17
CA VAL A 275 -3.36 10.70 -1.49
C VAL A 275 -4.43 9.72 -1.89
N SER A 276 -5.49 10.26 -2.48
CA SER A 276 -6.57 9.51 -3.12
C SER A 276 -6.66 9.89 -4.58
N THR A 277 -6.67 8.88 -5.45
CA THR A 277 -6.89 9.01 -6.90
C THR A 277 -8.21 8.39 -7.37
N VAL A 278 -9.02 7.87 -6.44
CA VAL A 278 -10.33 7.28 -6.76
C VAL A 278 -11.34 8.36 -7.20
N HIS A 279 -12.37 7.93 -7.92
CA HIS A 279 -13.45 8.81 -8.44
C HIS A 279 -12.94 10.00 -9.28
N GLN A 280 -11.95 9.72 -10.14
CA GLN A 280 -11.43 10.65 -11.15
C GLN A 280 -10.92 12.01 -10.62
N ALA A 281 -10.51 12.05 -9.36
CA ALA A 281 -9.93 13.24 -8.75
C ALA A 281 -8.63 12.87 -8.04
N ILE A 282 -7.69 13.80 -7.98
CA ILE A 282 -6.49 13.69 -7.16
C ILE A 282 -6.72 14.53 -5.93
N SER A 283 -6.74 13.92 -4.75
CA SER A 283 -6.80 14.64 -3.48
C SER A 283 -5.57 14.34 -2.66
N ILE A 284 -4.95 15.39 -2.16
CA ILE A 284 -3.75 15.33 -1.34
C ILE A 284 -4.11 15.89 0.02
N ALA A 285 -4.03 15.07 1.06
CA ALA A 285 -4.22 15.49 2.44
C ALA A 285 -2.88 15.47 3.17
N PHE A 286 -2.57 16.50 3.94
CA PHE A 286 -1.35 16.57 4.73
C PHE A 286 -1.52 17.35 6.03
N ALA A 287 -0.89 16.87 7.09
CA ALA A 287 -0.86 17.57 8.36
C ALA A 287 0.12 18.76 8.30
N VAL A 288 -0.37 19.98 8.57
CA VAL A 288 0.48 21.19 8.65
C VAL A 288 1.01 21.45 10.05
N ASN A 289 0.32 20.92 11.05
CA ASN A 289 0.74 20.85 12.43
C ASN A 289 0.11 19.58 13.04
N ASP A 290 0.27 19.38 14.34
CA ASP A 290 -0.24 18.20 15.03
C ASP A 290 -1.77 18.06 15.03
N LYS A 291 -2.54 19.10 14.67
CA LYS A 291 -4.00 19.15 14.80
C LYS A 291 -4.75 19.58 13.53
N THR A 292 -4.05 20.12 12.55
CA THR A 292 -4.67 20.66 11.32
C THR A 292 -4.22 19.88 10.10
N VAL A 293 -5.18 19.43 9.30
CA VAL A 293 -4.95 18.81 7.99
C VAL A 293 -5.35 19.78 6.89
N LYS A 294 -4.44 20.04 5.95
CA LYS A 294 -4.75 20.70 4.68
C LYS A 294 -5.06 19.69 3.60
N ILE A 295 -6.00 20.02 2.74
CA ILE A 295 -6.44 19.18 1.64
C ILE A 295 -6.42 20.00 0.37
N GLN A 296 -5.79 19.46 -0.67
CA GLN A 296 -5.72 20.04 -2.00
C GLN A 296 -6.32 19.05 -3.00
N LYS A 297 -7.29 19.50 -3.79
CA LYS A 297 -7.93 18.69 -4.83
C LYS A 297 -7.53 19.18 -6.21
N PHE A 298 -7.27 18.24 -7.12
CA PHE A 298 -6.93 18.47 -8.51
C PHE A 298 -7.77 17.55 -9.40
N ASP A 299 -7.96 17.93 -10.66
CA ASP A 299 -8.39 16.98 -11.69
C ASP A 299 -7.24 16.02 -12.09
N GLN A 300 -7.52 15.07 -12.98
CA GLN A 300 -6.53 14.07 -13.46
C GLN A 300 -5.39 14.69 -14.30
N GLU A 301 -5.57 15.94 -14.72
CA GLU A 301 -4.59 16.76 -15.43
C GLU A 301 -3.77 17.64 -14.45
N GLY A 302 -4.03 17.51 -13.15
CA GLY A 302 -3.31 18.21 -12.09
C GLY A 302 -3.68 19.69 -12.00
N ASN A 303 -4.82 20.12 -12.53
CA ASN A 303 -5.30 21.48 -12.33
C ASN A 303 -6.02 21.56 -10.99
N SER A 304 -5.62 22.54 -10.19
CA SER A 304 -6.23 22.80 -8.88
C SER A 304 -7.74 23.04 -9.01
N LYS A 305 -8.51 22.40 -8.15
CA LYS A 305 -9.95 22.61 -8.01
C LYS A 305 -10.28 23.32 -6.69
N LEU A 306 -9.79 22.78 -5.57
CA LEU A 306 -10.21 23.21 -4.24
C LEU A 306 -9.11 23.04 -3.20
N HIS A 307 -9.18 23.88 -2.17
CA HIS A 307 -8.25 23.88 -1.03
C HIS A 307 -9.02 24.07 0.27
N PHE A 308 -8.81 23.18 1.25
CA PHE A 308 -9.48 23.24 2.54
C PHE A 308 -8.52 22.93 3.68
N SER A 309 -8.92 23.33 4.89
CA SER A 309 -8.26 22.93 6.13
C SER A 309 -9.28 22.36 7.10
N VAL A 310 -8.92 21.30 7.81
CA VAL A 310 -9.76 20.64 8.80
C VAL A 310 -8.98 20.57 10.11
N ASP A 311 -9.56 21.13 11.16
CA ASP A 311 -8.98 21.11 12.50
C ASP A 311 -9.56 19.97 13.34
N PHE A 312 -8.68 19.41 14.16
CA PHE A 312 -8.96 18.35 15.13
C PHE A 312 -8.57 18.83 16.53
N ASP A 313 -9.33 18.39 17.53
CA ASP A 313 -9.06 18.69 18.93
C ASP A 313 -7.93 17.81 19.52
N TYR A 314 -7.58 16.72 18.85
CA TYR A 314 -6.50 15.79 19.20
C TYR A 314 -5.29 15.85 18.26
N THR A 315 -4.17 15.30 18.73
CA THR A 315 -2.95 15.16 17.94
C THR A 315 -3.07 14.02 16.92
N ILE A 316 -2.86 14.33 15.64
CA ILE A 316 -2.98 13.44 14.50
C ILE A 316 -1.79 12.48 14.45
N ALA A 317 -2.05 11.20 14.67
CA ALA A 317 -1.11 10.09 14.63
C ALA A 317 -1.00 9.41 13.26
N ASN A 318 -2.05 9.36 12.45
CA ASN A 318 -2.04 8.92 11.04
C ASN A 318 -3.13 9.65 10.26
N LEU A 319 -3.02 9.60 8.93
CA LEU A 319 -3.93 10.29 8.01
C LEU A 319 -4.17 9.42 6.77
N LEU A 320 -5.43 9.21 6.38
CA LEU A 320 -5.82 8.74 5.06
C LEU A 320 -6.94 9.60 4.48
N ILE A 321 -6.94 9.79 3.16
CA ILE A 321 -8.04 10.43 2.43
C ILE A 321 -8.59 9.45 1.39
N ARG A 322 -9.92 9.48 1.18
CA ARG A 322 -10.60 8.79 0.08
C ARG A 322 -11.60 9.74 -0.56
N ASN A 323 -11.52 9.95 -1.87
CA ASN A 323 -12.55 10.70 -2.60
C ASN A 323 -13.86 9.93 -2.63
N LEU A 324 -14.97 10.65 -2.76
CA LEU A 324 -16.30 10.07 -2.96
C LEU A 324 -16.83 10.42 -4.36
N ALA A 325 -17.75 9.59 -4.87
CA ALA A 325 -18.34 9.75 -6.20
C ALA A 325 -19.15 11.05 -6.37
N ASP A 326 -19.70 11.58 -5.27
CA ASP A 326 -20.43 12.85 -5.22
C ASP A 326 -19.50 14.09 -5.20
N GLY A 327 -18.19 13.87 -5.28
CA GLY A 327 -17.18 14.92 -5.21
C GLY A 327 -16.74 15.27 -3.79
N GLY A 328 -17.34 14.69 -2.76
CA GLY A 328 -16.90 14.78 -1.36
C GLY A 328 -15.64 13.94 -1.08
N PHE A 329 -15.35 13.71 0.20
CA PHE A 329 -14.27 12.84 0.65
C PHE A 329 -14.44 12.36 2.09
N LEU A 330 -13.86 11.21 2.39
CA LEU A 330 -13.64 10.71 3.74
C LEU A 330 -12.20 11.01 4.17
N LEU A 331 -12.06 11.46 5.41
CA LEU A 331 -10.79 11.71 6.05
C LEU A 331 -10.66 10.81 7.28
N LEU A 332 -9.76 9.82 7.20
CA LEU A 332 -9.38 8.98 8.32
C LEU A 332 -8.23 9.63 9.07
N THR A 333 -8.36 9.78 10.37
CA THR A 333 -7.29 10.21 11.27
C THR A 333 -7.20 9.26 12.46
N THR A 334 -6.02 9.13 13.05
CA THR A 334 -5.87 8.45 14.34
C THR A 334 -5.24 9.40 15.35
N SER A 335 -5.35 9.08 16.64
CA SER A 335 -4.47 9.62 17.67
C SER A 335 -3.59 8.48 18.21
N LYS A 336 -2.50 8.79 18.94
CA LYS A 336 -1.51 7.78 19.38
C LYS A 336 -2.14 6.59 20.13
N ASP A 337 -3.23 6.83 20.85
CA ASP A 337 -3.89 5.85 21.72
C ASP A 337 -5.42 5.82 21.56
N LYS A 338 -5.95 6.33 20.42
CA LYS A 338 -7.42 6.42 20.18
C LYS A 338 -7.89 5.59 18.98
N PRO A 339 -9.21 5.30 18.90
CA PRO A 339 -9.87 4.79 17.69
C PRO A 339 -9.51 5.54 16.41
N TYR A 340 -9.81 4.91 15.26
CA TYR A 340 -9.80 5.63 14.00
C TYR A 340 -10.99 6.57 13.96
N HIS A 341 -10.74 7.81 13.55
CA HIS A 341 -11.74 8.84 13.37
C HIS A 341 -11.97 9.01 11.88
N VAL A 342 -13.20 8.81 11.42
CA VAL A 342 -13.62 9.06 10.03
C VAL A 342 -14.44 10.35 10.01
N THR A 343 -13.98 11.34 9.28
CA THR A 343 -14.73 12.58 9.04
C THR A 343 -15.21 12.59 7.60
N LYS A 344 -16.52 12.78 7.39
CA LYS A 344 -17.11 12.94 6.05
C LYS A 344 -17.26 14.42 5.71
N LEU A 345 -16.78 14.79 4.53
CA LEU A 345 -16.86 16.15 4.01
C LEU A 345 -17.53 16.15 2.63
N ASP A 346 -18.34 17.16 2.36
CA ASP A 346 -18.98 17.34 1.05
C ASP A 346 -18.01 17.89 -0.01
N SER A 347 -18.53 18.10 -1.22
CA SER A 347 -17.76 18.65 -2.34
C SER A 347 -17.30 20.10 -2.12
N SER A 348 -17.92 20.83 -1.18
CA SER A 348 -17.52 22.18 -0.77
C SER A 348 -16.53 22.19 0.40
N GLY A 349 -16.17 21.02 0.95
CA GLY A 349 -15.30 20.88 2.11
C GLY A 349 -16.00 21.15 3.44
N GLN A 350 -17.32 21.21 3.48
CA GLN A 350 -18.08 21.30 4.73
C GLN A 350 -18.15 19.92 5.39
N ARG A 351 -17.92 19.86 6.72
CA ARG A 351 -18.06 18.64 7.50
C ARG A 351 -19.55 18.27 7.59
N ILE A 352 -19.90 17.09 7.09
CA ILE A 352 -21.26 16.54 7.14
C ILE A 352 -21.43 15.61 8.33
N GLY A 353 -20.37 14.90 8.74
CA GLY A 353 -20.46 13.95 9.83
C GLY A 353 -19.10 13.45 10.33
N HIS A 354 -19.15 12.76 11.46
CA HIS A 354 -17.98 12.17 12.11
C HIS A 354 -18.34 10.82 12.72
N LEU A 355 -17.43 9.86 12.63
CA LEU A 355 -17.59 8.52 13.18
C LEU A 355 -16.29 8.08 13.85
N GLU A 356 -16.39 7.53 15.05
CA GLU A 356 -15.27 6.88 15.72
C GLU A 356 -15.37 5.36 15.52
N LEU A 357 -14.45 4.80 14.72
CA LEU A 357 -14.30 3.37 14.58
C LEU A 357 -13.38 2.89 15.70
N GLY A 358 -13.87 2.00 16.57
CA GLY A 358 -13.07 1.38 17.63
C GLY A 358 -11.68 0.94 17.11
N ALA A 359 -10.67 0.95 17.98
CA ALA A 359 -9.28 0.65 17.61
C ALA A 359 -9.16 -0.64 16.75
N GLY A 360 -8.12 -0.70 15.92
CA GLY A 360 -7.73 -1.92 15.20
C GLY A 360 -7.41 -3.06 16.16
N PHE A 361 -6.75 -4.12 15.68
CA PHE A 361 -6.28 -5.20 16.56
C PHE A 361 -5.61 -4.61 17.81
N LYS A 362 -6.03 -5.05 19.00
CA LYS A 362 -5.23 -4.78 20.20
C LYS A 362 -3.84 -5.31 19.89
N LYS A 363 -2.81 -4.46 19.95
CA LYS A 363 -1.41 -4.86 19.75
C LYS A 363 -1.06 -5.90 20.81
N ASN A 364 -1.35 -7.18 20.54
CA ASN A 364 -0.95 -8.32 21.36
C ASN A 364 0.48 -8.75 21.03
N HIS A 365 1.06 -8.17 19.98
CA HIS A 365 2.47 -8.26 19.65
C HIS A 365 3.24 -7.44 20.69
N GLY A 366 3.83 -8.12 21.68
CA GLY A 366 4.52 -7.51 22.82
C GLY A 366 5.72 -6.62 22.44
N VAL A 367 6.90 -6.90 23.01
CA VAL A 367 8.12 -6.07 22.87
C VAL A 367 8.63 -5.98 21.41
N THR A 368 8.06 -6.76 20.48
CA THR A 368 8.44 -6.89 19.06
C THR A 368 7.72 -5.92 18.10
N SER A 369 6.96 -4.93 18.60
CA SER A 369 6.16 -4.01 17.76
C SER A 369 6.90 -3.23 16.65
N TYR A 370 8.23 -3.16 16.66
CA TYR A 370 9.04 -2.56 15.58
C TYR A 370 9.22 -3.48 14.36
N LEU A 371 8.91 -4.77 14.53
CA LEU A 371 9.03 -5.79 13.49
C LEU A 371 7.77 -5.93 12.65
N TYR A 372 6.71 -5.17 12.94
CA TYR A 372 5.44 -5.25 12.24
C TYR A 372 4.96 -3.89 11.75
N SER A 373 4.29 -3.89 10.60
CA SER A 373 3.68 -2.72 9.99
C SER A 373 2.18 -2.93 9.84
N GLU A 374 1.42 -1.92 10.25
CA GLU A 374 0.00 -1.82 9.92
C GLU A 374 -0.16 -1.07 8.59
N THR A 375 -0.91 -1.67 7.66
CA THR A 375 -1.36 -1.00 6.44
C THR A 375 -2.87 -0.89 6.46
N VAL A 376 -3.38 0.31 6.20
CA VAL A 376 -4.81 0.63 6.21
C VAL A 376 -5.26 1.16 4.86
N ALA A 377 -6.49 0.82 4.46
CA ALA A 377 -7.16 1.35 3.28
C ALA A 377 -8.65 1.60 3.57
N LEU A 378 -9.19 2.68 3.01
CA LEU A 378 -10.62 2.93 2.96
C LEU A 378 -11.13 2.55 1.57
N GLU A 379 -12.23 1.81 1.49
CA GLU A 379 -12.82 1.28 0.26
C GLU A 379 -14.32 1.58 0.18
N ASP A 380 -14.86 1.71 -1.03
CA ASP A 380 -16.31 1.73 -1.22
C ASP A 380 -16.83 0.31 -1.15
N ASP A 381 -17.99 0.15 -0.50
CA ASP A 381 -18.64 -1.14 -0.37
C ASP A 381 -19.68 -1.34 -1.47
N PRO A 382 -19.63 -2.43 -2.27
CA PRO A 382 -20.62 -2.68 -3.32
C PRO A 382 -22.06 -2.80 -2.82
N SER A 383 -22.26 -3.22 -1.55
CA SER A 383 -23.59 -3.23 -0.91
C SER A 383 -24.08 -1.86 -0.42
N GLY A 384 -23.30 -0.80 -0.64
CA GLY A 384 -23.56 0.55 -0.18
C GLY A 384 -22.81 0.87 1.12
N GLY A 385 -22.16 2.04 1.15
CA GLY A 385 -21.32 2.48 2.26
C GLY A 385 -19.83 2.32 1.99
N TYR A 386 -19.08 2.08 3.06
CA TYR A 386 -17.62 2.12 3.08
C TYR A 386 -17.06 1.04 4.00
N CYS A 387 -15.85 0.57 3.72
CA CYS A 387 -15.13 -0.34 4.59
C CYS A 387 -13.71 0.18 4.86
N LEU A 388 -13.30 0.13 6.13
CA LEU A 388 -11.91 0.24 6.55
C LEU A 388 -11.31 -1.16 6.60
N SER A 389 -10.33 -1.39 5.75
CA SER A 389 -9.52 -2.61 5.69
C SER A 389 -8.17 -2.33 6.37
N SER A 390 -7.79 -3.16 7.34
CA SER A 390 -6.48 -3.11 8.00
C SER A 390 -5.78 -4.46 7.88
N VAL A 391 -4.49 -4.42 7.56
CA VAL A 391 -3.60 -5.57 7.52
C VAL A 391 -2.40 -5.30 8.40
N TYR A 392 -2.17 -6.19 9.36
CA TYR A 392 -0.94 -6.21 10.15
C TYR A 392 -0.03 -7.30 9.62
N SER A 393 1.19 -6.94 9.23
CA SER A 393 2.17 -7.88 8.67
C SER A 393 3.58 -7.60 9.18
N PRO A 394 4.48 -8.60 9.19
CA PRO A 394 5.89 -8.38 9.45
C PRO A 394 6.48 -7.31 8.53
N THR A 395 7.38 -6.49 9.07
CA THR A 395 8.18 -5.53 8.33
C THR A 395 9.24 -6.29 7.54
N ILE A 396 9.45 -5.87 6.29
CA ILE A 396 10.49 -6.40 5.39
C ILE A 396 11.92 -6.23 5.98
N LYS A 397 12.08 -5.43 7.06
CA LYS A 397 13.37 -5.16 7.71
C LYS A 397 13.78 -6.18 8.78
N GLY A 398 12.90 -7.12 9.15
CA GLY A 398 13.22 -8.21 10.07
C GLY A 398 13.92 -9.36 9.35
N GLN A 399 15.11 -9.74 9.82
CA GLN A 399 15.88 -10.84 9.28
C GLN A 399 15.11 -12.18 9.34
N LEU A 400 14.92 -12.82 8.19
CA LEU A 400 14.92 -14.28 7.89
C LEU A 400 14.38 -15.36 8.87
N ARG A 401 13.84 -15.08 10.07
CA ARG A 401 13.52 -16.13 11.07
C ARG A 401 12.37 -15.82 12.05
N GLU A 402 11.50 -14.87 11.77
CA GLU A 402 10.41 -14.54 12.72
C GLU A 402 9.05 -15.03 12.23
N GLU A 403 8.17 -15.29 13.22
CA GLU A 403 6.77 -15.65 13.05
C GLU A 403 6.14 -14.79 11.95
N SER A 404 5.53 -15.46 10.99
CA SER A 404 5.02 -14.85 9.76
C SER A 404 3.51 -14.93 9.78
N ASP A 405 2.90 -14.11 10.63
CA ASP A 405 1.46 -14.00 10.73
C ASP A 405 0.91 -12.81 9.92
N LEU A 406 -0.40 -12.88 9.65
CA LEU A 406 -1.14 -11.85 8.97
C LEU A 406 -2.46 -11.63 9.69
N ASP A 407 -2.65 -10.45 10.28
CA ASP A 407 -3.93 -10.05 10.86
C ASP A 407 -4.74 -9.25 9.84
N LEU A 408 -5.96 -9.68 9.56
CA LEU A 408 -6.88 -9.10 8.58
C LEU A 408 -8.15 -8.60 9.28
N LEU A 409 -8.44 -7.30 9.19
CA LEU A 409 -9.62 -6.69 9.80
C LEU A 409 -10.37 -5.84 8.79
N VAL A 410 -11.69 -6.02 8.73
CA VAL A 410 -12.59 -5.19 7.93
C VAL A 410 -13.74 -4.68 8.79
N LYS A 411 -13.86 -3.35 8.89
CA LYS A 411 -14.98 -2.68 9.54
C LYS A 411 -15.75 -1.88 8.51
N CYS A 412 -17.04 -2.18 8.32
CA CYS A 412 -17.87 -1.48 7.36
C CYS A 412 -18.88 -0.57 8.06
N PHE A 413 -19.18 0.54 7.41
CA PHE A 413 -20.08 1.58 7.88
C PHE A 413 -20.72 2.27 6.67
N SER A 414 -21.75 3.05 6.91
CA SER A 414 -22.64 3.62 5.92
C SER A 414 -22.89 5.09 6.21
N ASP A 415 -23.59 5.77 5.31
CA ASP A 415 -23.93 7.18 5.49
C ASP A 415 -24.82 7.43 6.72
N SER A 416 -25.71 6.48 7.08
CA SER A 416 -26.55 6.62 8.27
C SER A 416 -25.74 6.62 9.57
N ASP A 417 -24.58 5.97 9.61
CA ASP A 417 -23.76 5.86 10.82
C ASP A 417 -23.10 7.18 11.21
N PHE A 418 -23.02 8.15 10.29
CA PHE A 418 -22.52 9.50 10.57
C PHE A 418 -23.53 10.39 11.29
N PHE A 419 -24.81 10.01 11.31
CA PHE A 419 -25.90 10.81 11.88
C PHE A 419 -26.50 10.19 13.15
N SER A 420 -26.08 8.99 13.53
CA SER A 420 -26.57 8.26 14.71
C SER A 420 -25.71 8.46 15.96
N ALA A 421 -25.03 9.61 16.07
CA ALA A 421 -24.11 9.93 17.17
C ALA A 421 -24.74 10.77 18.28
#